data_AF-I6AW64-F1
#
_entry.id   AF-I6AW64-F1
#
_cell.length_a   1.000
_cell.length_b   1.000
_cell.length_c   1.000
_cell.angle_alpha   90.00
_cell.angle_beta   90.00
_cell.angle_gamma   90.00
#
_symmetry.space_group_name_H-M   'P 1'
#
loop_
_entity.id
_entity.type
_entity.pdbx_description
1 polymer ?
#
loop_
_entity_poly.entity_id
_entity_poly.type
_entity_poly.pdbx_seq_one_letter_code
_entity_poly.pdbx_strand_id
1 'polypeptide(L)'
;MRSSRASAPTPVPTPTVAGPTSGSGSGLPVFPPLPAKRLIICPQDKSGIGKSFVTTLLYDYLVDHDANVRAFDLDYANATFRRFVEEAECIDIDANRPGVLDRLTGAFDDADVVLADNRSCSGSGLRRFFKETRLPELQDELGLMIVFLVIAVEDKDAISQIAELIDVFQNRVRWLVARNLRDGDNLGLYMNSRTRKRLAGYGAAEIDIPFLAEITRERLQCANLTVGRGQSSDDLYLLDRSRCVRFHDEMDAEFAKAGDLLLP
;
A
#
# COMPACT_ATOMS: atom_id res chain seq x y z
N MET A 1 40.23 79.53 31.50
CA MET A 1 38.92 80.21 31.43
C MET A 1 38.67 80.68 30.00
N ARG A 2 37.82 79.97 29.25
CA ARG A 2 36.84 80.53 28.31
C ARG A 2 36.04 79.37 27.69
N SER A 3 34.74 79.51 27.85
CA SER A 3 33.64 78.70 27.34
C SER A 3 33.51 78.85 25.82
N SER A 4 33.16 77.77 25.12
CA SER A 4 32.35 77.86 23.90
C SER A 4 31.57 76.55 23.61
N ARG A 5 30.25 76.64 23.88
CA ARG A 5 29.09 75.98 23.25
C ARG A 5 29.30 74.65 22.49
N ALA A 6 28.69 73.58 23.01
CA ALA A 6 28.28 72.40 22.25
C ALA A 6 26.74 72.40 22.06
N SER A 7 26.30 72.11 20.84
CA SER A 7 24.90 72.06 20.40
C SER A 7 24.07 70.97 21.11
N ALA A 8 22.80 71.28 21.33
CA ALA A 8 21.80 70.32 21.81
C ALA A 8 21.43 69.30 20.71
N PRO A 9 21.30 67.99 21.02
CA PRO A 9 20.77 67.01 20.10
C PRO A 9 19.23 66.98 20.10
N THR A 10 18.67 66.85 18.90
CA THR A 10 17.25 66.76 18.53
C THR A 10 16.55 65.56 19.20
N PRO A 11 15.27 65.67 19.62
CA PRO A 11 14.56 64.55 20.27
C PRO A 11 14.25 63.41 19.29
N VAL A 12 14.52 62.18 19.74
CA VAL A 12 14.20 60.92 19.06
C VAL A 12 12.68 60.65 19.18
N PRO A 13 11.96 60.32 18.09
CA PRO A 13 10.55 59.99 18.18
C PRO A 13 10.34 58.61 18.82
N THR A 14 9.47 58.56 19.81
CA THR A 14 9.03 57.35 20.52
C THR A 14 8.23 56.44 19.58
N PRO A 15 8.45 55.11 19.57
CA PRO A 15 7.68 54.21 18.73
C PRO A 15 6.23 54.09 19.25
N THR A 16 5.29 54.34 18.33
CA THR A 16 3.86 54.14 18.52
C THR A 16 3.57 52.64 18.68
N VAL A 17 2.95 52.27 19.81
CA VAL A 17 2.43 50.92 20.04
C VAL A 17 1.19 50.72 19.16
N ALA A 18 1.34 49.96 18.09
CA ALA A 18 0.22 49.45 17.30
C ALA A 18 -0.45 48.30 18.06
N GLY A 19 -1.76 48.42 18.30
CA GLY A 19 -2.58 47.36 18.90
C GLY A 19 -2.66 46.11 18.02
N PRO A 20 -3.09 44.97 18.58
CA PRO A 20 -3.14 43.71 17.84
C PRO A 20 -4.23 43.76 16.77
N THR A 21 -3.82 43.73 15.51
CA THR A 21 -4.70 43.41 14.39
C THR A 21 -5.05 41.92 14.46
N SER A 22 -6.32 41.63 14.72
CA SER A 22 -6.92 40.31 14.67
C SER A 22 -6.83 39.70 13.27
N GLY A 23 -5.83 38.86 13.03
CA GLY A 23 -5.79 37.94 11.90
C GLY A 23 -6.40 36.60 12.30
N SER A 24 -7.68 36.38 12.00
CA SER A 24 -8.31 35.07 12.07
C SER A 24 -8.61 34.56 10.66
N GLY A 25 -7.54 34.23 9.93
CA GLY A 25 -7.60 33.33 8.79
C GLY A 25 -6.98 32.02 9.22
N SER A 26 -7.79 31.12 9.76
CA SER A 26 -7.41 29.73 10.01
C SER A 26 -7.20 29.02 8.67
N GLY A 27 -6.09 29.33 8.00
CA GLY A 27 -5.56 28.47 6.95
C GLY A 27 -4.98 27.25 7.65
N LEU A 28 -5.82 26.23 7.88
CA LEU A 28 -5.30 24.89 8.10
C LEU A 28 -4.30 24.61 6.96
N PRO A 29 -3.14 24.00 7.24
CA PRO A 29 -2.26 23.55 6.18
C PRO A 29 -3.09 22.64 5.27
N VAL A 30 -3.38 23.11 4.06
CA VAL A 30 -3.97 22.30 3.00
C VAL A 30 -2.85 21.36 2.59
N PHE A 31 -2.86 20.16 3.16
CA PHE A 31 -2.08 19.07 2.61
C PHE A 31 -2.56 18.91 1.16
N PRO A 32 -1.64 18.75 0.18
CA PRO A 32 -2.07 18.40 -1.16
C PRO A 32 -3.00 17.18 -1.03
N PRO A 33 -4.17 17.20 -1.71
CA PRO A 33 -5.05 16.03 -1.70
C PRO A 33 -4.22 14.82 -2.11
N LEU A 34 -4.44 13.70 -1.43
CA LEU A 34 -3.79 12.45 -1.83
C LEU A 34 -4.09 12.23 -3.31
N PRO A 35 -3.12 11.72 -4.10
CA PRO A 35 -3.34 11.54 -5.53
C PRO A 35 -4.62 10.72 -5.76
N ALA A 36 -5.36 10.91 -6.84
CA ALA A 36 -6.56 10.09 -7.06
C ALA A 36 -6.20 8.65 -7.43
N LYS A 37 -5.03 8.40 -8.02
CA LYS A 37 -4.66 7.09 -8.55
C LYS A 37 -3.80 6.29 -7.58
N ARG A 38 -4.02 4.98 -7.48
CA ARG A 38 -3.27 4.03 -6.63
C ARG A 38 -2.75 2.86 -7.47
N LEU A 39 -1.42 2.67 -7.51
CA LEU A 39 -0.81 1.42 -7.99
C LEU A 39 -0.38 0.60 -6.77
N ILE A 40 -1.10 -0.48 -6.49
CA ILE A 40 -0.82 -1.36 -5.36
C ILE A 40 -0.22 -2.66 -5.89
N ILE A 41 0.98 -3.00 -5.41
CA ILE A 41 1.71 -4.17 -5.87
C ILE A 41 2.43 -4.88 -4.73
N CYS A 42 2.56 -6.21 -4.85
CA CYS A 42 3.31 -7.07 -3.93
C CYS A 42 4.72 -7.39 -4.49
N PRO A 43 5.75 -6.56 -4.26
CA PRO A 43 7.05 -6.70 -4.94
C PRO A 43 7.95 -7.83 -4.43
N GLN A 44 7.56 -8.57 -3.38
CA GLN A 44 8.38 -9.63 -2.81
C GLN A 44 8.47 -10.85 -3.74
N ASP A 45 9.67 -11.41 -3.84
CA ASP A 45 9.93 -12.59 -4.67
C ASP A 45 9.60 -13.90 -3.95
N LYS A 46 9.66 -13.97 -2.63
CA LYS A 46 9.45 -15.23 -1.91
C LYS A 46 8.04 -15.80 -2.15
N SER A 47 7.95 -17.08 -2.54
CA SER A 47 6.69 -17.81 -2.65
C SER A 47 6.18 -18.27 -1.28
N GLY A 48 4.89 -18.62 -1.20
CA GLY A 48 4.30 -19.24 0.00
C GLY A 48 4.08 -18.30 1.20
N ILE A 49 4.47 -17.03 1.12
CA ILE A 49 4.24 -16.03 2.19
C ILE A 49 2.80 -15.50 2.23
N GLY A 50 1.98 -15.81 1.22
CA GLY A 50 0.56 -15.44 1.17
C GLY A 50 0.22 -14.21 0.31
N LYS A 51 1.10 -13.77 -0.59
CA LYS A 51 0.88 -12.59 -1.47
C LYS A 51 -0.49 -12.64 -2.17
N SER A 52 -0.75 -13.65 -2.99
CA SER A 52 -2.00 -13.79 -3.74
C SER A 52 -3.23 -13.79 -2.83
N PHE A 53 -3.14 -14.44 -1.66
CA PHE A 53 -4.25 -14.46 -0.71
C PHE A 53 -4.54 -13.06 -0.16
N VAL A 54 -3.51 -12.33 0.26
CA VAL A 54 -3.69 -10.95 0.74
C VAL A 54 -4.14 -10.02 -0.39
N THR A 55 -3.64 -10.20 -1.61
CA THR A 55 -4.10 -9.46 -2.79
C THR A 55 -5.59 -9.73 -3.07
N THR A 56 -6.07 -10.97 -2.93
CA THR A 56 -7.50 -11.31 -3.04
C THR A 56 -8.34 -10.65 -1.95
N LEU A 57 -7.87 -10.63 -0.70
CA LEU A 57 -8.58 -9.94 0.39
C LEU A 57 -8.66 -8.43 0.14
N LEU A 58 -7.58 -7.84 -0.37
CA LEU A 58 -7.58 -6.43 -0.72
C LEU A 58 -8.52 -6.13 -1.90
N TYR A 59 -8.62 -7.05 -2.86
CA TYR A 59 -9.59 -6.91 -3.95
C TYR A 59 -11.04 -6.89 -3.42
N ASP A 60 -11.40 -7.82 -2.53
CA ASP A 60 -12.73 -7.84 -1.88
C ASP A 60 -12.99 -6.49 -1.18
N TYR A 61 -12.04 -5.98 -0.39
CA TYR A 61 -12.14 -4.68 0.27
C TYR A 61 -12.33 -3.51 -0.71
N LEU A 62 -11.57 -3.46 -1.81
CA LEU A 62 -11.68 -2.38 -2.79
C LEU A 62 -13.06 -2.38 -3.48
N VAL A 63 -13.55 -3.56 -3.86
CA VAL A 63 -14.86 -3.71 -4.51
C VAL A 63 -16.00 -3.32 -3.57
N ASP A 64 -15.94 -3.75 -2.30
CA ASP A 64 -16.98 -3.46 -1.31
C ASP A 64 -17.06 -1.97 -0.93
N HIS A 65 -15.99 -1.21 -1.18
CA HIS A 65 -15.93 0.24 -1.01
C HIS A 65 -16.12 1.01 -2.33
N ASP A 66 -16.71 0.37 -3.34
CA ASP A 66 -17.03 0.95 -4.65
C ASP A 66 -15.79 1.55 -5.38
N ALA A 67 -14.58 1.07 -5.06
CA ALA A 67 -13.37 1.53 -5.73
C ALA A 67 -13.35 1.01 -7.17
N ASN A 68 -13.06 1.90 -8.12
CA ASN A 68 -12.89 1.53 -9.52
C ASN A 68 -11.52 0.85 -9.72
N VAL A 69 -11.49 -0.46 -9.46
CA VAL A 69 -10.28 -1.28 -9.44
C VAL A 69 -10.07 -2.10 -10.72
N ARG A 70 -8.86 -2.04 -11.28
CA ARG A 70 -8.35 -2.97 -12.29
C ARG A 70 -7.37 -3.95 -11.63
N ALA A 71 -7.66 -5.24 -11.73
CA ALA A 71 -6.85 -6.30 -11.15
C ALA A 71 -5.97 -6.97 -12.20
N PHE A 72 -4.71 -7.25 -11.86
CA PHE A 72 -3.75 -7.94 -12.72
C PHE A 72 -3.08 -9.09 -11.99
N ASP A 73 -2.99 -10.23 -12.64
CA ASP A 73 -2.21 -11.39 -12.18
C ASP A 73 -0.94 -11.47 -13.02
N LEU A 74 0.20 -11.11 -12.43
CA LEU A 74 1.50 -11.17 -13.10
C LEU A 74 2.15 -12.56 -13.00
N ASP A 75 1.47 -13.55 -12.43
CA ASP A 75 1.87 -14.97 -12.41
C ASP A 75 1.09 -15.77 -13.44
N TYR A 76 1.43 -15.62 -14.73
CA TYR A 76 0.81 -16.39 -15.81
C TYR A 76 0.88 -17.91 -15.62
N ALA A 77 1.90 -18.42 -14.92
CA ALA A 77 2.13 -19.87 -14.79
C ALA A 77 1.16 -20.55 -13.80
N ASN A 78 0.85 -19.88 -12.69
CA ASN A 78 -0.06 -20.43 -11.67
C ASN A 78 -1.44 -19.75 -11.67
N ALA A 79 -1.51 -18.50 -12.17
CA ALA A 79 -2.70 -17.65 -12.26
C ALA A 79 -3.60 -17.72 -11.01
N THR A 80 -2.97 -17.75 -9.83
CA THR A 80 -3.69 -18.02 -8.58
C THR A 80 -4.63 -16.89 -8.22
N PHE A 81 -4.23 -15.64 -8.47
CA PHE A 81 -5.07 -14.49 -8.21
C PHE A 81 -6.26 -14.46 -9.19
N ARG A 82 -6.02 -14.68 -10.49
CA ARG A 82 -7.10 -14.79 -11.49
C ARG A 82 -8.08 -15.92 -11.21
N ARG A 83 -7.60 -17.03 -10.65
CA ARG A 83 -8.47 -18.14 -10.27
C ARG A 83 -9.52 -17.73 -9.22
N PHE A 84 -9.20 -16.82 -8.30
CA PHE A 84 -10.17 -16.32 -7.31
C PHE A 84 -10.94 -15.09 -7.81
N VAL A 85 -10.27 -14.25 -8.59
CA VAL A 85 -10.78 -13.00 -9.17
C VAL A 85 -10.77 -13.15 -10.69
N GLU A 86 -11.86 -13.67 -11.25
CA GLU A 86 -11.98 -13.93 -12.69
C GLU A 86 -11.80 -12.66 -13.54
N GLU A 87 -12.08 -11.50 -12.95
CA GLU A 87 -11.89 -10.15 -13.52
C GLU A 87 -10.42 -9.76 -13.66
N ALA A 88 -9.49 -10.45 -13.00
CA ALA A 88 -8.07 -10.12 -13.07
C ALA A 88 -7.48 -10.53 -14.41
N GLU A 89 -6.83 -9.58 -15.09
CA GLU A 89 -6.14 -9.83 -16.34
C GLU A 89 -4.78 -10.50 -16.07
N CYS A 90 -4.54 -11.67 -16.66
CA CYS A 90 -3.23 -12.30 -16.60
C CYS A 90 -2.25 -11.62 -17.54
N ILE A 91 -1.11 -11.20 -17.00
CA ILE A 91 -0.02 -10.60 -17.75
C ILE A 91 1.23 -11.47 -17.60
N ASP A 92 1.78 -11.91 -18.72
CA ASP A 92 3.07 -12.60 -18.76
C ASP A 92 4.22 -11.60 -18.77
N ILE A 93 4.93 -11.53 -17.65
CA ILE A 93 6.05 -10.61 -17.43
C ILE A 93 7.43 -11.23 -17.75
N ASP A 94 7.49 -12.45 -18.31
CA ASP A 94 8.76 -13.07 -18.68
C ASP A 94 9.43 -12.34 -19.88
N ALA A 95 10.49 -11.60 -19.52
CA ALA A 95 11.73 -11.14 -20.21
C ALA A 95 11.78 -10.76 -21.71
N ASN A 96 10.84 -11.14 -22.57
CA ASN A 96 10.94 -10.95 -24.04
C ASN A 96 9.92 -9.99 -24.64
N ARG A 97 9.14 -9.28 -23.81
CA ARG A 97 8.18 -8.27 -24.29
C ARG A 97 8.34 -6.96 -23.49
N PRO A 98 9.21 -6.04 -23.93
CA PRO A 98 9.26 -4.70 -23.35
C PRO A 98 7.88 -4.03 -23.43
N GLY A 99 7.52 -3.26 -22.40
CA GLY A 99 6.28 -2.49 -22.33
C GLY A 99 5.03 -3.25 -21.86
N VAL A 100 5.13 -4.54 -21.51
CA VAL A 100 3.98 -5.30 -21.02
C VAL A 100 3.42 -4.73 -19.71
N LEU A 101 4.30 -4.22 -18.84
CA LEU A 101 3.93 -3.57 -17.60
C LEU A 101 3.42 -2.12 -17.81
N ASP A 102 3.55 -1.55 -19.01
CA ASP A 102 2.92 -0.26 -19.36
C ASP A 102 1.38 -0.40 -19.35
N ARG A 103 0.85 -1.62 -19.45
CA ARG A 103 -0.58 -1.90 -19.23
C ARG A 103 -1.04 -1.52 -17.82
N LEU A 104 -0.18 -1.65 -16.81
CA LEU A 104 -0.50 -1.21 -15.45
C LEU A 104 -0.74 0.30 -15.43
N THR A 105 0.07 1.07 -16.15
CA THR A 105 -0.10 2.52 -16.24
C THR A 105 -1.26 2.92 -17.12
N GLY A 106 -1.50 2.22 -18.25
CA GLY A 106 -2.63 2.49 -19.14
C GLY A 106 -3.99 2.14 -18.52
N ALA A 107 -4.04 1.22 -17.54
CA ALA A 107 -5.26 0.90 -16.82
C ALA A 107 -5.84 2.11 -16.06
N PHE A 108 -5.01 3.11 -15.72
CA PHE A 108 -5.45 4.34 -15.08
C PHE A 108 -6.24 5.30 -15.98
N ASP A 109 -6.42 4.98 -17.27
CA ASP A 109 -7.32 5.74 -18.14
C ASP A 109 -8.79 5.53 -17.73
N ASP A 110 -9.11 4.33 -17.20
CA ASP A 110 -10.47 3.93 -16.84
C ASP A 110 -10.61 3.49 -15.37
N ALA A 111 -9.54 3.57 -14.56
CA ALA A 111 -9.52 3.08 -13.18
C ALA A 111 -8.79 4.03 -12.23
N ASP A 112 -9.21 4.02 -10.96
CA ASP A 112 -8.58 4.78 -9.88
C ASP A 112 -7.56 3.92 -9.14
N VAL A 113 -7.81 2.61 -9.04
CA VAL A 113 -6.92 1.66 -8.37
C VAL A 113 -6.48 0.57 -9.36
N VAL A 114 -5.17 0.34 -9.43
CA VAL A 114 -4.58 -0.79 -10.14
C VAL A 114 -3.93 -1.70 -9.11
N LEU A 115 -4.47 -2.91 -8.98
CA LEU A 115 -3.99 -3.92 -8.05
C LEU A 115 -3.29 -5.05 -8.83
N ALA A 116 -2.03 -5.31 -8.50
CA ALA A 116 -1.24 -6.32 -9.21
C ALA A 116 -0.64 -7.37 -8.25
N ASP A 117 -0.97 -8.65 -8.47
CA ASP A 117 -0.30 -9.77 -7.80
C ASP A 117 0.96 -10.17 -8.57
N ASN A 118 2.10 -10.27 -7.89
CA ASN A 118 3.39 -10.57 -8.52
C ASN A 118 3.81 -12.04 -8.33
N ARG A 119 4.35 -12.62 -9.40
CA ARG A 119 4.95 -13.95 -9.39
C ARG A 119 6.23 -14.00 -8.56
N SER A 120 6.40 -15.11 -7.85
CA SER A 120 7.68 -15.49 -7.24
C SER A 120 8.73 -15.74 -8.32
N CYS A 121 9.84 -15.00 -8.31
CA CYS A 121 10.95 -14.96 -9.28
C CYS A 121 10.86 -13.89 -10.38
N SER A 122 9.79 -13.10 -10.43
CA SER A 122 9.65 -12.00 -11.41
C SER A 122 9.96 -10.61 -10.84
N GLY A 123 10.42 -10.52 -9.59
CA GLY A 123 10.89 -9.27 -8.99
C GLY A 123 12.07 -8.66 -9.75
N SER A 124 12.82 -9.44 -10.53
CA SER A 124 13.76 -8.90 -11.52
C SER A 124 13.06 -8.12 -12.63
N GLY A 125 11.93 -8.61 -13.16
CA GLY A 125 11.09 -7.94 -14.15
C GLY A 125 10.43 -6.68 -13.60
N LEU A 126 9.85 -6.76 -12.39
CA LEU A 126 9.21 -5.60 -11.76
C LEU A 126 10.24 -4.50 -11.39
N ARG A 127 11.39 -4.88 -10.81
CA ARG A 127 12.48 -3.94 -10.53
C ARG A 127 13.03 -3.32 -11.81
N ARG A 128 13.15 -4.12 -12.88
CA ARG A 128 13.58 -3.64 -14.20
C ARG A 128 12.58 -2.63 -14.75
N PHE A 129 11.28 -2.92 -14.69
CA PHE A 129 10.23 -1.99 -15.10
C PHE A 129 10.32 -0.66 -14.37
N PHE A 130 10.40 -0.65 -13.04
CA PHE A 130 10.53 0.60 -12.28
C PHE A 130 11.82 1.36 -12.62
N LYS A 131 12.91 0.64 -12.92
CA LYS A 131 14.18 1.26 -13.32
C LYS A 131 14.12 1.86 -14.73
N GLU A 132 13.46 1.19 -15.67
CA GLU A 132 13.33 1.62 -17.07
C GLU A 132 12.34 2.78 -17.21
N THR A 133 11.18 2.70 -16.55
CA THR A 133 10.12 3.71 -16.65
C THR A 133 10.35 4.92 -15.76
N ARG A 134 11.14 4.78 -14.69
CA ARG A 134 11.29 5.79 -13.63
C ARG A 134 9.94 6.18 -13.01
N LEU A 135 8.98 5.24 -13.00
CA LEU A 135 7.63 5.48 -12.49
C LEU A 135 7.61 6.04 -11.05
N PRO A 136 8.49 5.61 -10.12
CA PRO A 136 8.52 6.21 -8.78
C PRO A 136 8.89 7.69 -8.78
N GLU A 137 9.68 8.16 -9.76
CA GLU A 137 10.01 9.58 -9.93
C GLU A 137 8.90 10.38 -10.62
N LEU A 138 7.98 9.72 -11.34
CA LEU A 138 6.91 10.36 -12.12
C LEU A 138 5.55 10.38 -11.41
N GLN A 139 5.48 9.93 -10.15
CA GLN A 139 4.24 9.85 -9.38
C GLN A 139 3.48 11.17 -9.30
N ASP A 140 4.16 12.27 -9.00
CA ASP A 140 3.54 13.59 -8.88
C ASP A 140 3.01 14.09 -10.23
N GLU A 141 3.74 13.85 -11.32
CA GLU A 141 3.32 14.22 -12.68
C GLU A 141 2.11 13.41 -13.15
N LEU A 142 2.02 12.14 -12.74
CA LEU A 142 0.93 11.24 -13.10
C LEU A 142 -0.26 11.30 -12.14
N GLY A 143 -0.16 12.07 -11.05
CA GLY A 143 -1.17 12.06 -9.99
C GLY A 143 -1.39 10.65 -9.42
N LEU A 144 -0.31 9.88 -9.31
CA LEU A 144 -0.29 8.47 -8.93
C LEU A 144 0.45 8.28 -7.61
N MET A 145 -0.08 7.43 -6.74
CA MET A 145 0.64 6.90 -5.59
C MET A 145 0.93 5.42 -5.80
N ILE A 146 2.19 5.05 -5.64
CA ILE A 146 2.64 3.66 -5.64
C ILE A 146 2.69 3.16 -4.20
N VAL A 147 1.97 2.08 -3.94
CA VAL A 147 1.89 1.41 -2.64
C VAL A 147 2.50 0.02 -2.76
N PHE A 148 3.56 -0.21 -2.01
CA PHE A 148 4.17 -1.53 -1.89
C PHE A 148 3.55 -2.26 -0.71
N LEU A 149 2.73 -3.25 -1.04
CA LEU A 149 2.18 -4.21 -0.09
C LEU A 149 3.23 -5.30 0.16
N VAL A 150 3.81 -5.31 1.35
CA VAL A 150 4.78 -6.31 1.78
C VAL A 150 4.17 -7.21 2.84
N ILE A 151 4.37 -8.52 2.70
CA ILE A 151 3.89 -9.54 3.60
C ILE A 151 4.99 -9.88 4.60
N ALA A 152 4.70 -9.61 5.87
CA ALA A 152 5.52 -9.99 7.00
C ALA A 152 5.05 -11.34 7.56
N VAL A 153 5.95 -12.31 7.55
CA VAL A 153 5.79 -13.64 8.16
C VAL A 153 6.99 -13.90 9.07
N GLU A 154 6.93 -14.93 9.92
CA GLU A 154 8.03 -15.34 10.81
C GLU A 154 9.13 -16.07 10.03
N ASP A 155 9.71 -15.38 9.05
CA ASP A 155 10.70 -15.92 8.12
C ASP A 155 11.80 -14.88 7.84
N LYS A 156 13.05 -15.27 8.06
CA LYS A 156 14.20 -14.39 7.93
C LYS A 156 14.42 -13.90 6.49
N ASP A 157 14.18 -14.74 5.50
CA ASP A 157 14.39 -14.37 4.10
C ASP A 157 13.31 -13.39 3.63
N ALA A 158 12.05 -13.60 4.05
CA ALA A 158 10.96 -12.66 3.79
C ALA A 158 11.30 -11.28 4.35
N ILE A 159 11.77 -11.21 5.60
CA ILE A 159 12.18 -9.95 6.25
C ILE A 159 13.40 -9.32 5.56
N SER A 160 14.34 -10.14 5.09
CA SER A 160 15.54 -9.66 4.37
C SER A 160 15.18 -9.06 3.02
N GLN A 161 14.26 -9.68 2.27
CA GLN A 161 13.75 -9.12 1.01
C GLN A 161 13.06 -7.77 1.21
N ILE A 162 12.30 -7.60 2.30
CA ILE A 162 11.70 -6.30 2.64
C ILE A 162 12.81 -5.26 2.87
N ALA A 163 13.89 -5.61 3.58
CA ALA A 163 15.01 -4.70 3.79
C ALA A 163 15.68 -4.26 2.48
N GLU A 164 15.88 -5.19 1.53
CA GLU A 164 16.43 -4.89 0.20
C GLU A 164 15.50 -4.00 -0.64
N LEU A 165 14.19 -4.19 -0.52
CA LEU A 165 13.21 -3.31 -1.16
C LEU A 165 13.29 -1.89 -0.57
N ILE A 166 13.41 -1.76 0.76
CA ILE A 166 13.59 -0.46 1.41
C ILE A 166 14.89 0.21 0.98
N ASP A 167 16.00 -0.53 0.88
CA ASP A 167 17.30 -0.01 0.44
C ASP A 167 17.20 0.65 -0.95
N VAL A 168 16.40 0.05 -1.83
CA VAL A 168 16.16 0.57 -3.18
C VAL A 168 15.14 1.69 -3.18
N PHE A 169 13.90 1.45 -2.75
CA PHE A 169 12.79 2.36 -3.00
C PHE A 169 12.63 3.46 -1.95
N GLN A 170 13.04 3.22 -0.70
CA GLN A 170 13.05 4.22 0.37
C GLN A 170 11.71 4.98 0.49
N ASN A 171 11.72 6.31 0.43
CA ASN A 171 10.55 7.19 0.48
C ASN A 171 9.89 7.42 -0.88
N ARG A 172 10.39 6.81 -1.96
CA ARG A 172 9.81 6.92 -3.31
C ARG A 172 8.52 6.14 -3.48
N VAL A 173 8.12 5.33 -2.51
CA VAL A 173 6.84 4.60 -2.50
C VAL A 173 6.21 4.72 -1.12
N ARG A 174 4.91 4.42 -1.03
CA ARG A 174 4.26 4.18 0.26
C ARG A 174 4.35 2.71 0.61
N TRP A 175 4.42 2.42 1.91
CA TRP A 175 4.61 1.07 2.42
C TRP A 175 3.37 0.64 3.19
N LEU A 176 2.82 -0.51 2.82
CA LEU A 176 1.78 -1.20 3.57
C LEU A 176 2.32 -2.57 3.97
N VAL A 177 2.30 -2.88 5.26
CA VAL A 177 2.74 -4.16 5.78
C VAL A 177 1.52 -4.99 6.15
N ALA A 178 1.36 -6.14 5.50
CA ALA A 178 0.43 -7.17 5.92
C ALA A 178 1.16 -8.19 6.80
N ARG A 179 0.87 -8.17 8.11
CA ARG A 179 1.37 -9.14 9.07
C ARG A 179 0.52 -10.40 8.95
N ASN A 180 1.06 -11.41 8.28
CA ASN A 180 0.33 -12.64 8.00
C ASN A 180 0.46 -13.62 9.17
N LEU A 181 -0.61 -13.75 9.96
CA LEU A 181 -0.69 -14.57 11.17
C LEU A 181 -1.14 -16.02 10.88
N ARG A 182 -1.04 -16.47 9.62
CA ARG A 182 -1.42 -17.84 9.20
C ARG A 182 -0.78 -18.93 10.04
N ASP A 183 0.51 -18.79 10.33
CA ASP A 183 1.31 -19.84 10.99
C ASP A 183 1.40 -19.64 12.52
N GLY A 184 0.76 -18.59 13.06
CA GLY A 184 0.76 -18.24 14.47
C GLY A 184 0.57 -16.74 14.71
N ASP A 185 0.29 -16.38 15.96
CA ASP A 185 0.10 -15.00 16.41
C ASP A 185 1.43 -14.26 16.71
N ASN A 186 2.55 -14.96 16.64
CA ASN A 186 3.86 -14.42 17.00
C ASN A 186 4.75 -14.20 15.77
N LEU A 187 4.89 -12.94 15.37
CA LEU A 187 5.87 -12.49 14.36
C LEU A 187 7.12 -11.88 15.03
N GLY A 188 7.67 -12.58 16.03
CA GLY A 188 8.76 -12.09 16.88
C GLY A 188 9.99 -11.64 16.10
N LEU A 189 10.38 -12.35 15.03
CA LEU A 189 11.48 -11.95 14.16
C LEU A 189 11.19 -10.61 13.48
N TYR A 190 9.99 -10.44 12.90
CA TYR A 190 9.61 -9.19 12.24
C TYR A 190 9.47 -8.05 13.26
N MET A 191 8.75 -8.27 14.35
CA MET A 191 8.44 -7.26 15.37
C MET A 191 9.70 -6.66 16.01
N ASN A 192 10.74 -7.49 16.19
CA ASN A 192 12.02 -7.07 16.76
C ASN A 192 13.06 -6.68 15.69
N SER A 193 12.72 -6.77 14.40
CA SER A 193 13.66 -6.50 13.31
C SER A 193 14.02 -5.02 13.20
N ARG A 194 15.22 -4.75 12.67
CA ARG A 194 15.57 -3.41 12.19
C ARG A 194 14.71 -3.01 10.98
N THR A 195 14.28 -3.97 10.18
CA THR A 195 13.42 -3.76 9.00
C THR A 195 12.11 -3.08 9.38
N ARG A 196 11.40 -3.56 10.42
CA ARG A 196 10.19 -2.92 10.93
C ARG A 196 10.43 -1.48 11.37
N LYS A 197 11.52 -1.24 12.12
CA LYS A 197 11.90 0.13 12.54
C LYS A 197 12.13 1.05 11.35
N ARG A 198 12.77 0.54 10.29
CA ARG A 198 12.98 1.29 9.04
C ARG A 198 11.67 1.60 8.34
N LEU A 199 10.76 0.63 8.21
CA LEU A 199 9.42 0.81 7.65
C LEU A 199 8.63 1.88 8.40
N ALA A 200 8.63 1.82 9.74
CA ALA A 200 8.00 2.84 10.57
C ALA A 200 8.61 4.24 10.34
N GLY A 201 9.93 4.32 10.11
CA GLY A 201 10.61 5.57 9.74
C GLY A 201 10.18 6.15 8.40
N TYR A 202 9.61 5.34 7.50
CA TYR A 202 9.01 5.78 6.25
C TYR A 202 7.48 5.95 6.34
N GLY A 203 6.90 5.87 7.54
CA GLY A 203 5.46 6.01 7.75
C GLY A 203 4.64 4.81 7.25
N ALA A 204 5.22 3.61 7.25
CA ALA A 204 4.50 2.41 6.84
C ALA A 204 3.27 2.15 7.72
N ALA A 205 2.13 1.86 7.09
CA ALA A 205 0.96 1.33 7.78
C ALA A 205 1.13 -0.19 8.00
N GLU A 206 0.63 -0.70 9.11
CA GLU A 206 0.62 -2.14 9.41
C GLU A 206 -0.82 -2.62 9.61
N ILE A 207 -1.18 -3.71 8.94
CA ILE A 207 -2.46 -4.42 9.09
C ILE A 207 -2.19 -5.87 9.50
N ASP A 208 -3.13 -6.47 10.21
CA ASP A 208 -3.07 -7.90 10.54
C ASP A 208 -3.92 -8.72 9.56
N ILE A 209 -3.37 -9.83 9.10
CA ILE A 209 -4.14 -10.86 8.39
C ILE A 209 -4.32 -12.00 9.39
N PRO A 210 -5.52 -12.14 10.01
CA PRO A 210 -5.75 -13.12 11.04
C PRO A 210 -5.74 -14.54 10.47
N PHE A 211 -5.78 -15.53 11.37
CA PHE A 211 -5.88 -16.93 10.97
C PHE A 211 -7.27 -17.25 10.41
N LEU A 212 -7.31 -17.74 9.17
CA LEU A 212 -8.47 -18.41 8.60
C LEU A 212 -8.29 -19.92 8.71
N ALA A 213 -9.29 -20.61 9.26
CA ALA A 213 -9.27 -22.05 9.42
C ALA A 213 -8.91 -22.77 8.12
N GLU A 214 -7.96 -23.70 8.17
CA GLU A 214 -7.40 -24.37 6.99
C GLU A 214 -8.49 -25.04 6.14
N ILE A 215 -9.43 -25.72 6.79
CA ILE A 215 -10.56 -26.38 6.12
C ILE A 215 -11.41 -25.39 5.31
N THR A 216 -11.57 -24.15 5.79
CA THR A 216 -12.32 -23.11 5.09
C THR A 216 -11.50 -22.59 3.91
N ARG A 217 -10.20 -22.34 4.09
CA ARG A 217 -9.29 -21.94 3.02
C ARG A 217 -9.20 -22.98 1.90
N GLU A 218 -9.15 -24.27 2.25
CA GLU A 218 -9.13 -25.38 1.29
C GLU A 218 -10.42 -25.45 0.48
N ARG A 219 -11.58 -25.26 1.12
CA ARG A 219 -12.86 -25.24 0.41
C ARG A 219 -12.99 -24.04 -0.53
N LEU A 220 -12.59 -22.85 -0.08
CA LEU A 220 -12.51 -21.65 -0.92
C LEU A 220 -11.59 -21.89 -2.13
N GLN A 221 -10.44 -22.54 -1.90
CA GLN A 221 -9.57 -22.97 -2.99
C GLN A 221 -10.31 -23.92 -3.95
N CYS A 222 -10.88 -25.03 -3.49
CA CYS A 222 -11.59 -25.97 -4.35
C CYS A 222 -12.73 -25.33 -5.16
N ALA A 223 -13.42 -24.35 -4.57
CA ALA A 223 -14.52 -23.63 -5.21
C ALA A 223 -14.09 -22.40 -6.01
N ASN A 224 -12.80 -22.03 -6.02
CA ASN A 224 -12.27 -20.83 -6.67
C ASN A 224 -12.92 -19.52 -6.18
N LEU A 225 -13.22 -19.43 -4.89
CA LEU A 225 -13.92 -18.29 -4.29
C LEU A 225 -12.96 -17.41 -3.48
N THR A 226 -13.16 -16.10 -3.58
CA THR A 226 -12.62 -15.13 -2.61
C THR A 226 -13.31 -15.32 -1.25
N VAL A 227 -12.75 -14.74 -0.18
CA VAL A 227 -13.43 -14.80 1.12
C VAL A 227 -14.74 -14.02 1.07
N GLY A 228 -14.76 -12.87 0.40
CA GLY A 228 -15.96 -12.06 0.16
C GLY A 228 -17.06 -12.86 -0.53
N ARG A 229 -16.75 -13.56 -1.63
CA ARG A 229 -17.70 -14.42 -2.36
C ARG A 229 -18.10 -15.67 -1.56
N GLY A 230 -17.21 -16.17 -0.71
CA GLY A 230 -17.47 -17.29 0.19
C GLY A 230 -18.53 -17.03 1.26
N GLN A 231 -18.86 -15.77 1.54
CA GLN A 231 -19.88 -15.41 2.55
C GLN A 231 -21.27 -15.98 2.23
N SER A 232 -21.62 -16.04 0.95
CA SER A 232 -22.96 -16.42 0.49
C SER A 232 -23.00 -17.68 -0.39
N SER A 233 -21.86 -18.18 -0.87
CA SER A 233 -21.82 -19.32 -1.80
C SER A 233 -22.38 -20.63 -1.23
N ASP A 234 -23.23 -21.29 -2.02
CA ASP A 234 -23.79 -22.61 -1.70
C ASP A 234 -22.78 -23.76 -1.88
N ASP A 235 -21.60 -23.50 -2.46
CA ASP A 235 -20.49 -24.46 -2.53
C ASP A 235 -19.80 -24.67 -1.17
N LEU A 236 -20.10 -23.81 -0.19
CA LEU A 236 -19.56 -23.88 1.16
C LEU A 236 -20.62 -24.31 2.18
N TYR A 237 -20.18 -25.04 3.21
CA TYR A 237 -21.06 -25.36 4.32
C TYR A 237 -21.40 -24.12 5.15
N LEU A 238 -22.54 -24.16 5.84
CA LEU A 238 -23.04 -23.05 6.65
C LEU A 238 -21.99 -22.49 7.64
N LEU A 239 -21.22 -23.38 8.28
CA LEU A 239 -20.17 -22.96 9.21
C LEU A 239 -18.96 -22.32 8.51
N ASP A 240 -18.65 -22.71 7.27
CA ASP A 240 -17.58 -22.08 6.50
C ASP A 240 -18.00 -20.71 6.00
N ARG A 241 -19.25 -20.56 5.54
CA ARG A 241 -19.84 -19.25 5.23
C ARG A 241 -19.77 -18.29 6.42
N SER A 242 -20.18 -18.77 7.61
CA SER A 242 -20.11 -18.00 8.84
C SER A 242 -18.67 -17.58 9.21
N ARG A 243 -17.68 -18.46 8.98
CA ARG A 243 -16.26 -18.11 9.15
C ARG A 243 -15.80 -17.07 8.14
N CYS A 244 -16.26 -17.16 6.88
CA CYS A 244 -15.96 -16.17 5.85
C CYS A 244 -16.51 -14.81 6.22
N VAL A 245 -17.77 -14.71 6.67
CA VAL A 245 -18.39 -13.44 7.12
C VAL A 245 -17.56 -12.80 8.23
N ARG A 246 -17.31 -13.52 9.32
CA ARG A 246 -16.50 -12.99 10.44
C ARG A 246 -15.10 -12.55 9.99
N PHE A 247 -14.44 -13.37 9.16
CA PHE A 247 -13.10 -13.05 8.66
C PHE A 247 -13.12 -11.83 7.74
N HIS A 248 -14.15 -11.70 6.91
CA HIS A 248 -14.33 -10.58 6.00
C HIS A 248 -14.52 -9.27 6.76
N ASP A 249 -15.38 -9.25 7.80
CA ASP A 249 -15.58 -8.10 8.67
C ASP A 249 -14.28 -7.70 9.41
N GLU A 250 -13.51 -8.69 9.87
CA GLU A 250 -12.19 -8.44 10.49
C GLU A 250 -11.22 -7.81 9.48
N MET A 251 -11.19 -8.32 8.25
CA MET A 251 -10.32 -7.78 7.21
C MET A 251 -10.71 -6.37 6.76
N ASP A 252 -12.00 -6.07 6.67
CA ASP A 252 -12.49 -4.72 6.38
C ASP A 252 -11.96 -3.72 7.42
N ALA A 253 -12.09 -4.06 8.71
CA ALA A 253 -11.58 -3.23 9.80
C ALA A 253 -10.04 -3.09 9.79
N GLU A 254 -9.31 -4.13 9.39
CA GLU A 254 -7.85 -4.06 9.25
C GLU A 254 -7.42 -3.17 8.08
N PHE A 255 -8.02 -3.33 6.89
CA PHE A 255 -7.71 -2.49 5.72
C PHE A 255 -8.13 -1.03 5.93
N ALA A 256 -9.22 -0.76 6.65
CA ALA A 256 -9.66 0.60 6.97
C ALA A 256 -8.59 1.41 7.73
N LYS A 257 -7.69 0.77 8.49
CA LYS A 257 -6.55 1.43 9.15
C LYS A 257 -5.56 2.06 8.15
N ALA A 258 -5.56 1.56 6.92
CA ALA A 258 -4.72 2.02 5.82
C ALA A 258 -5.56 2.62 4.67
N GLY A 259 -6.81 3.04 4.93
CA GLY A 259 -7.74 3.55 3.91
C GLY A 259 -7.14 4.64 3.02
N ASP A 260 -6.42 5.61 3.61
CA ASP A 260 -5.71 6.69 2.89
C ASP A 260 -4.70 6.19 1.84
N LEU A 261 -4.16 4.97 2.03
CA LEU A 261 -3.25 4.34 1.08
C LEU A 261 -3.97 3.49 0.03
N LEU A 262 -5.17 3.01 0.33
CA LEU A 262 -5.85 1.99 -0.46
C LEU A 262 -6.94 2.57 -1.36
N LEU A 263 -7.65 3.59 -0.87
CA LEU A 263 -8.76 4.22 -1.55
C LEU A 263 -8.34 5.59 -2.12
N PRO A 264 -8.96 6.02 -3.23
CA PRO A 264 -8.77 7.34 -3.82
C PRO A 264 -9.37 8.48 -2.98
#